data_AF-A0A800GLP2-F1
#
_entry.id   AF-A0A800GLP2-F1
#
_cell.length_a   1.000
_cell.length_b   1.000
_cell.length_c   1.000
_cell.angle_alpha   90.00
_cell.angle_beta   90.00
_cell.angle_gamma   90.00
#
_symmetry.space_group_name_H-M   'P 1'
#
loop_
_entity.id
_entity.type
_entity.pdbx_description
1 polymer ?
#
loop_
_entity_poly.entity_id
_entity_poly.type
_entity_poly.pdbx_seq_one_letter_code
_entity_poly.pdbx_strand_id
1 'polypeptide(L)' 'IIKVFTTRLDSVSVGAIELNNIRATINPHMQGKEILLGMSFLKHLEMMQKGQELTLRY' A
#
# COMPACT_ATOMS: atom_id res chain seq x y z
N ILE A 1 3.53 -5.56 -24.64
CA ILE A 1 4.06 -4.60 -23.64
C ILE A 1 2.91 -4.23 -22.72
N ILE A 2 3.08 -4.37 -21.40
CA ILE A 2 2.07 -3.99 -20.40
C ILE A 2 2.35 -2.55 -19.97
N LYS A 3 1.35 -1.66 -20.07
CA LYS A 3 1.46 -0.28 -19.61
C LYS A 3 1.05 -0.19 -18.13
N VAL A 4 1.91 0.42 -17.32
CA VAL A 4 1.67 0.74 -15.91
C VAL A 4 2.01 2.21 -15.73
N PHE A 5 1.21 2.93 -14.95
CA PHE A 5 1.40 4.35 -14.69
C PHE A 5 1.88 4.55 -13.25
N THR A 6 2.82 5.47 -13.05
CA THR A 6 3.25 5.88 -11.71
C THR A 6 2.49 7.12 -11.30
N THR A 7 2.09 7.18 -10.03
CA THR A 7 1.45 8.35 -9.44
C THR A 7 1.95 8.58 -8.01
N ARG A 8 1.58 9.72 -7.42
CA ARG A 8 1.75 9.99 -6.00
C ARG A 8 0.38 10.25 -5.39
N LEU A 9 0.14 9.63 -4.25
CA LEU A 9 -1.04 9.85 -3.43
C LEU A 9 -0.67 10.86 -2.35
N ASP A 10 -1.51 11.88 -2.19
CA ASP A 10 -1.27 12.94 -1.21
C ASP A 10 -1.31 12.38 0.21
N SER A 11 -2.29 11.52 0.51
CA SER A 11 -2.32 10.73 1.74
C SER A 11 -2.92 9.33 1.52
N VAL A 12 -2.55 8.40 2.40
CA VAL A 12 -3.13 7.06 2.51
C VAL A 12 -3.34 6.76 4.00
N SER A 13 -4.54 6.36 4.37
CA SER A 13 -4.90 6.04 5.75
C SER A 13 -5.38 4.60 5.89
N VAL A 14 -4.86 3.90 6.91
CA VAL A 14 -5.33 2.57 7.32
C VAL A 14 -5.57 2.59 8.82
N GLY A 15 -6.84 2.57 9.24
CA GLY A 15 -7.20 2.77 10.64
C GLY A 15 -6.72 4.12 11.16
N ALA A 16 -5.93 4.14 12.23
CA ALA A 16 -5.35 5.35 12.82
C ALA A 16 -4.01 5.78 12.19
N ILE A 17 -3.50 5.02 11.21
CA ILE A 17 -2.20 5.28 10.58
C ILE A 17 -2.45 6.09 9.31
N GLU A 18 -1.84 7.27 9.23
CA GLU A 18 -1.89 8.12 8.04
C GLU A 18 -0.47 8.40 7.54
N LEU A 19 -0.23 8.09 6.26
CA LEU A 19 1.02 8.40 5.60
C LEU A 19 0.78 9.39 4.46
N ASN A 20 1.64 10.38 4.36
CA ASN A 20 1.57 11.41 3.33
C ASN A 20 2.57 11.15 2.21
N ASN A 21 2.24 11.64 1.00
CA ASN A 21 3.12 11.69 -0.15
C ASN A 21 3.64 10.30 -0.57
N ILE A 22 2.73 9.32 -0.71
CA ILE A 22 3.05 7.92 -1.00
C ILE A 22 3.15 7.67 -2.51
N ARG A 23 4.19 6.94 -2.94
CA ARG A 23 4.31 6.48 -4.32
C ARG A 23 3.38 5.30 -4.57
N ALA A 24 2.65 5.34 -5.68
CA ALA A 24 1.73 4.29 -6.09
C ALA A 24 1.84 4.02 -7.60
N THR A 25 1.24 2.92 -8.04
CA THR A 25 1.13 2.56 -9.45
C THR A 25 -0.32 2.24 -9.81
N ILE A 26 -0.73 2.65 -11.00
CA ILE A 26 -2.01 2.29 -11.60
C ILE A 26 -1.71 1.23 -12.65
N ASN A 27 -2.21 0.01 -12.42
CA ASN A 27 -2.08 -1.10 -13.35
C ASN A 27 -3.46 -1.41 -13.98
N PRO A 28 -3.75 -0.91 -15.21
CA PRO A 28 -5.01 -1.18 -15.89
C PRO A 28 -5.27 -2.66 -16.20
N HIS A 29 -4.25 -3.49 -16.08
CA HIS A 29 -4.32 -4.93 -16.36
C HIS A 29 -4.47 -5.76 -15.08
N MET A 30 -4.53 -5.12 -13.90
CA MET A 30 -4.85 -5.81 -12.66
C MET A 30 -6.31 -6.24 -12.70
N GLN A 31 -6.53 -7.55 -12.61
CA GLN A 31 -7.88 -8.12 -12.51
C GLN A 31 -8.33 -8.11 -11.05
N GLY A 32 -9.62 -7.90 -10.82
CA GLY A 32 -10.19 -7.79 -9.49
C GLY A 32 -10.58 -6.36 -9.11
N LYS A 33 -10.99 -6.19 -7.85
CA LYS A 33 -11.37 -4.89 -7.26
C LYS A 33 -10.55 -4.55 -6.02
N GLU A 34 -9.55 -5.38 -5.72
CA GLU A 34 -8.67 -5.25 -4.59
C GLU A 34 -7.64 -4.14 -4.83
N ILE A 35 -7.15 -3.55 -3.75
CA ILE A 35 -6.00 -2.64 -3.77
C ILE A 35 -4.83 -3.38 -3.14
N LEU A 36 -3.70 -3.42 -3.83
CA LEU A 36 -2.48 -3.98 -3.28
C LEU A 36 -1.73 -2.90 -2.49
N LEU A 37 -1.67 -3.08 -1.16
CA LEU A 37 -0.80 -2.28 -0.30
C LEU A 37 0.64 -2.76 -0.42
N GLY A 38 1.42 -2.03 -1.21
CA GLY A 38 2.82 -2.34 -1.44
C GLY A 38 3.75 -1.81 -0.36
N MET A 39 5.04 -2.11 -0.55
CA MET A 39 6.11 -1.64 0.32
C MET A 39 6.29 -0.12 0.36
N SER A 40 5.71 0.63 -0.57
CA SER A 40 5.71 2.10 -0.50
C SER A 40 4.98 2.64 0.72
N PHE A 41 3.99 1.89 1.21
CA PHE A 41 3.27 2.17 2.46
C PHE A 41 3.86 1.36 3.61
N LEU A 42 3.97 0.03 3.44
CA LEU A 42 4.32 -0.89 4.52
C LEU A 42 5.72 -0.67 5.12
N LYS A 43 6.69 -0.17 4.35
CA LYS A 43 8.06 0.07 4.86
C LYS A 43 8.12 1.14 5.96
N HIS A 44 7.08 1.95 6.09
CA HIS A 44 6.99 3.00 7.08
C HIS A 44 6.40 2.51 8.40
N LEU A 45 6.05 1.22 8.47
CA LEU A 45 5.41 0.60 9.62
C LEU A 45 6.27 -0.54 10.14
N GLU A 46 6.29 -0.70 11.46
CA GLU A 46 6.74 -1.95 12.05
C GLU A 46 5.69 -3.03 11.79
N MET A 47 6.14 -4.15 11.22
CA MET A 47 5.31 -5.30 10.90
C MET A 47 5.67 -6.47 11.82
N MET A 48 4.69 -6.95 12.57
CA MET A 48 4.84 -8.15 13.38
C MET A 48 3.79 -9.19 12.95
N GLN A 49 4.25 -10.32 12.44
CA GLN A 49 3.38 -11.43 12.05
C GLN A 49 3.42 -12.55 13.10
N LYS A 50 2.26 -12.95 13.60
CA LYS A 50 2.11 -14.07 14.54
C LYS A 50 1.01 -15.01 14.04
N GLY A 51 1.42 -16.13 13.44
CA GLY A 51 0.48 -17.07 12.81
C GLY A 51 -0.28 -16.40 11.67
N GLN A 52 -1.60 -16.30 11.81
CA GLN A 52 -2.49 -15.67 10.82
C GLN A 52 -2.74 -14.18 11.09
N GLU A 53 -2.15 -13.61 12.13
CA GLU A 53 -2.31 -12.21 12.50
C GLU A 53 -1.12 -11.38 12.03
N LEU A 54 -1.40 -10.26 11.36
CA LEU A 54 -0.43 -9.24 11.01
C LEU A 54 -0.75 -7.97 11.81
N THR A 55 0.13 -7.60 12.73
CA THR A 55 0.06 -6.34 13.46
C THR A 55 0.92 -5.29 12.77
N LEU A 56 0.32 -4.15 12.45
CA LEU A 56 1.00 -2.97 11.92
C LEU A 56 1.09 -1.91 13.02
N ARG A 57 2.28 -1.34 13.23
CA ARG A 57 2.51 -0.24 14.18
C ARG A 57 3.23 0.90 13.46
N TYR A 58 2.77 2.12 13.70
CA TYR A 58 3.39 3.36 13.23
C TYR A 58 4.39 3.86 14.27
#